data_AF-A0A182MLB6-F1
#
_entry.id   AF-A0A182MLB6-F1
#
_cell.length_a   1.000
_cell.length_b   1.000
_cell.length_c   1.000
_cell.angle_alpha   90.00
_cell.angle_beta   90.00
_cell.angle_gamma   90.00
#
_symmetry.space_group_name_H-M   'P 1'
#
loop_
_entity.id
_entity.type
_entity.pdbx_description
1 polymer ?
#
loop_
_entity_poly.entity_id
_entity_poly.type
_entity_poly.pdbx_seq_one_letter_code
_entity_poly.pdbx_strand_id
1 'polypeptide(L)'
;MKTKPEAEGLKKDLLEDDTLFAIEIDMYSKTLPEMARMLKEIGEEYKYPRFIYGTLKPRTILILEDISGQGWVMSDYISTLDDMRPIVRDIAMFHAASVMVEGSDPTFARRYAYAMGDKYSGFEGMINKSFGDLQQLTATFPEFAHFAKPLEKFQENLREFYISLYDPSKTYQNVLIHGDFHFKNMLHKINDEGRHTDTILLDYQICCWTSPAIDLYYLLDMIPTQEVKDNHRAELIYMYYQQYTDLLKRLGFLGKIPTMLDLQIELLRYAGFELVHYAVFSSMRYMDQSAIDIEAMLKGEIDNPVLNNAEFKKLMHTELTRFLHQGTLSSV
;
A
#
# COMPACT_ATOMS: atom_id res chain seq x y z
N MET A 1 -13.63 -14.63 -11.36
CA MET A 1 -13.75 -15.62 -10.27
C MET A 1 -12.38 -15.83 -9.68
N LYS A 2 -12.24 -15.69 -8.35
CA LYS A 2 -11.00 -15.92 -7.60
C LYS A 2 -11.18 -17.19 -6.77
N THR A 3 -10.18 -18.07 -6.78
CA THR A 3 -10.11 -19.31 -6.01
C THR A 3 -8.73 -19.43 -5.36
N LYS A 4 -8.60 -20.30 -4.36
CA LYS A 4 -7.27 -20.66 -3.83
C LYS A 4 -6.40 -21.27 -4.95
N PRO A 5 -5.08 -21.02 -4.96
CA PRO A 5 -4.17 -21.70 -5.86
C PRO A 5 -4.23 -23.22 -5.63
N GLU A 6 -4.27 -24.00 -6.70
CA GLU A 6 -4.25 -25.48 -6.62
C GLU A 6 -2.82 -26.05 -6.60
N ALA A 7 -1.83 -25.29 -7.10
CA ALA A 7 -0.43 -25.68 -7.11
C ALA A 7 0.22 -25.50 -5.73
N GLU A 8 1.03 -26.47 -5.30
CA GLU A 8 1.81 -26.39 -4.04
C GLU A 8 2.93 -25.35 -4.13
N GLY A 9 3.25 -24.69 -3.00
CA GLY A 9 4.30 -23.68 -2.89
C GLY A 9 3.96 -22.56 -1.92
N LEU A 10 4.89 -21.62 -1.70
CA LEU A 10 4.76 -20.54 -0.72
C LEU A 10 3.50 -19.68 -0.93
N LYS A 11 3.07 -19.52 -2.19
CA LYS A 11 1.86 -18.80 -2.57
C LYS A 11 0.58 -19.52 -2.12
N LYS A 12 0.58 -20.86 -2.08
CA LYS A 12 -0.50 -21.66 -1.51
C LYS A 12 -0.50 -21.49 0.01
N ASP A 13 0.65 -21.59 0.66
CA ASP A 13 0.74 -21.44 2.13
C ASP A 13 0.30 -20.04 2.60
N LEU A 14 0.68 -18.99 1.87
CA LEU A 14 0.23 -17.60 2.09
C LEU A 14 -1.28 -17.40 1.88
N LEU A 15 -1.89 -18.18 0.98
CA LEU A 15 -3.32 -18.10 0.61
C LEU A 15 -4.15 -19.24 1.23
N GLU A 16 -3.54 -20.13 2.00
CA GLU A 16 -4.22 -21.21 2.72
C GLU A 16 -5.04 -20.64 3.87
N ASP A 17 -4.60 -19.51 4.42
CA ASP A 17 -5.35 -18.72 5.38
C ASP A 17 -6.63 -18.14 4.73
N ASP A 18 -7.77 -18.70 5.16
CA ASP A 18 -9.10 -18.23 4.77
C ASP A 18 -9.33 -16.76 5.15
N THR A 19 -8.51 -16.17 6.03
CA THR A 19 -8.66 -14.78 6.49
C THR A 19 -8.57 -13.78 5.34
N LEU A 20 -7.68 -13.98 4.36
CA LEU A 20 -7.55 -13.10 3.19
C LEU A 20 -8.84 -13.04 2.37
N PHE A 21 -9.36 -14.21 2.04
CA PHE A 21 -10.63 -14.33 1.32
C PHE A 21 -11.81 -13.87 2.17
N ALA A 22 -11.77 -14.09 3.49
CA ALA A 22 -12.82 -13.64 4.39
C ALA A 22 -12.92 -12.10 4.42
N ILE A 23 -11.77 -11.42 4.48
CA ILE A 23 -11.68 -9.96 4.39
C ILE A 23 -12.21 -9.50 3.03
N GLU A 24 -11.72 -10.07 1.92
CA GLU A 24 -12.14 -9.66 0.58
C GLU A 24 -13.65 -9.88 0.36
N ILE A 25 -14.20 -11.00 0.85
CA ILE A 25 -15.65 -11.27 0.82
C ILE A 25 -16.42 -10.24 1.65
N ASP A 26 -15.99 -9.91 2.88
CA ASP A 26 -16.67 -8.89 3.71
C ASP A 26 -16.63 -7.52 3.03
N MET A 27 -15.49 -7.16 2.43
CA MET A 27 -15.31 -5.93 1.69
C MET A 27 -16.31 -5.79 0.56
N TYR A 28 -16.37 -6.75 -0.36
CA TYR A 28 -17.29 -6.67 -1.50
C TYR A 28 -18.75 -6.86 -1.13
N SER A 29 -19.06 -7.73 -0.15
CA SER A 29 -20.44 -8.05 0.20
C SER A 29 -21.10 -7.05 1.16
N LYS A 30 -20.32 -6.31 1.96
CA LYS A 30 -20.86 -5.41 3.01
C LYS A 30 -20.18 -4.05 3.06
N THR A 31 -18.86 -4.00 3.20
CA THR A 31 -18.16 -2.73 3.52
C THR A 31 -18.14 -1.74 2.35
N LEU A 32 -17.75 -2.18 1.15
CA LEU A 32 -17.76 -1.31 -0.05
C LEU A 32 -19.19 -0.82 -0.40
N PRO A 33 -20.23 -1.66 -0.36
CA PRO A 33 -21.62 -1.19 -0.50
C PRO A 33 -22.01 -0.09 0.47
N GLU A 34 -21.65 -0.23 1.75
CA GLU A 34 -21.99 0.79 2.76
C GLU A 34 -21.19 2.07 2.56
N MET A 35 -19.89 1.97 2.26
CA MET A 35 -19.05 3.13 1.91
C MET A 35 -19.61 3.89 0.70
N ALA A 36 -19.95 3.17 -0.38
CA ALA A 36 -20.52 3.77 -1.57
C ALA A 36 -21.89 4.41 -1.31
N ARG A 37 -22.71 3.80 -0.44
CA ARG A 37 -24.00 4.38 0.00
C ARG A 37 -23.79 5.72 0.71
N MET A 38 -22.88 5.79 1.68
CA MET A 38 -22.56 7.02 2.41
C MET A 38 -21.99 8.12 1.51
N LEU A 39 -21.05 7.77 0.62
CA LEU A 39 -20.46 8.72 -0.33
C LEU A 39 -21.52 9.27 -1.30
N LYS A 40 -22.46 8.43 -1.73
CA LYS A 40 -23.57 8.85 -2.59
C LYS A 40 -24.48 9.89 -1.94
N GLU A 41 -24.68 9.84 -0.63
CA GLU A 41 -25.50 10.83 0.10
C GLU A 41 -24.92 12.25 0.03
N ILE A 42 -23.61 12.37 -0.16
CA ILE A 42 -22.92 13.66 -0.29
C ILE A 42 -22.58 14.01 -1.75
N GLY A 43 -23.10 13.24 -2.71
CA GLY A 43 -22.91 13.47 -4.15
C GLY A 43 -21.62 12.89 -4.72
N GLU A 44 -20.89 12.06 -3.98
CA GLU A 44 -19.71 11.34 -4.48
C GLU A 44 -20.09 9.96 -5.01
N GLU A 45 -19.30 9.42 -5.93
CA GLU A 45 -19.49 8.07 -6.47
C GLU A 45 -18.23 7.24 -6.27
N TYR A 46 -18.33 6.15 -5.49
CA TYR A 46 -17.25 5.17 -5.33
C TYR A 46 -17.54 3.93 -6.17
N LYS A 47 -16.71 3.66 -7.17
CA LYS A 47 -16.90 2.57 -8.13
C LYS A 47 -16.10 1.35 -7.71
N TYR A 48 -16.76 0.19 -7.76
CA TYR A 48 -16.17 -1.10 -7.47
C TYR A 48 -16.97 -2.20 -8.19
N PRO A 49 -16.35 -3.33 -8.56
CA PRO A 49 -17.08 -4.48 -9.11
C PRO A 49 -18.14 -5.00 -8.13
N ARG A 50 -19.38 -5.21 -8.60
CA ARG A 50 -20.43 -5.72 -7.71
C ARG A 50 -20.12 -7.14 -7.25
N PHE A 51 -20.39 -7.41 -5.99
CA PHE A 51 -20.37 -8.76 -5.44
C PHE A 51 -21.47 -9.63 -6.06
N ILE A 52 -21.10 -10.81 -6.56
CA ILE A 52 -22.06 -11.80 -7.07
C ILE A 52 -22.21 -12.95 -6.09
N TYR A 53 -21.09 -13.52 -5.64
CA TYR A 53 -21.08 -14.68 -4.73
C TYR A 53 -19.75 -14.80 -4.00
N GLY A 54 -19.77 -15.31 -2.77
CA GLY A 54 -18.58 -15.54 -1.97
C GLY A 54 -18.85 -16.63 -0.93
N THR A 55 -17.94 -17.60 -0.81
CA THR A 55 -17.95 -18.59 0.26
C THR A 55 -16.55 -19.06 0.59
N LEU A 56 -16.31 -19.43 1.84
CA LEU A 56 -15.08 -20.09 2.28
C LEU A 56 -15.20 -21.62 2.24
N LYS A 57 -16.43 -22.15 2.33
CA LYS A 57 -16.69 -23.59 2.42
C LYS A 57 -17.82 -24.02 1.48
N PRO A 58 -17.77 -25.24 0.91
CA PRO A 58 -16.73 -26.27 1.04
C PRO A 58 -15.44 -25.97 0.25
N ARG A 59 -15.47 -24.97 -0.64
CA ARG A 59 -14.31 -24.45 -1.37
C ARG A 59 -14.33 -22.94 -1.35
N THR A 60 -13.17 -22.31 -1.18
CA THR A 60 -13.02 -20.86 -1.19
C THR A 60 -13.21 -20.31 -2.60
N ILE A 61 -14.27 -19.51 -2.79
CA ILE A 61 -14.65 -18.92 -4.08
C ILE A 61 -15.12 -17.49 -3.84
N LEU A 62 -14.65 -16.57 -4.67
CA LEU A 62 -15.19 -15.21 -4.80
C LEU A 62 -15.53 -14.93 -6.27
N ILE A 63 -16.75 -14.47 -6.51
CA ILE A 63 -17.25 -14.08 -7.83
C ILE A 63 -17.73 -12.63 -7.75
N LEU A 64 -17.13 -11.81 -8.61
CA LEU A 64 -17.45 -10.40 -8.80
C LEU A 64 -17.98 -10.19 -10.22
N GLU A 65 -18.66 -9.07 -10.41
CA GLU A 65 -19.05 -8.57 -11.72
C GLU A 65 -17.85 -8.46 -12.66
N ASP A 66 -18.02 -8.99 -13.87
CA ASP A 66 -17.05 -8.80 -14.94
C ASP A 66 -17.21 -7.40 -15.54
N ILE A 67 -16.21 -6.55 -15.30
CA ILE A 67 -16.16 -5.17 -15.79
C ILE A 67 -15.22 -5.01 -17.00
N SER A 68 -14.65 -6.09 -17.53
CA SER A 68 -13.67 -6.04 -18.63
C SER A 68 -14.25 -5.40 -19.91
N GLY A 69 -15.52 -5.66 -20.21
CA GLY A 69 -16.23 -5.09 -21.36
C GLY A 69 -16.63 -3.62 -21.20
N GLN A 70 -16.37 -3.01 -20.05
CA GLN A 70 -16.79 -1.63 -19.78
C GLN A 70 -15.72 -0.62 -20.14
N GLY A 71 -14.59 -1.01 -20.76
CA GLY A 71 -13.52 -0.09 -21.18
C GLY A 71 -12.69 0.44 -20.01
N TRP A 72 -12.45 -0.41 -19.01
CA TRP A 72 -11.50 -0.21 -17.93
C TRP A 72 -10.17 -0.89 -18.30
N VAL A 73 -9.05 -0.21 -18.09
CA VAL A 73 -7.73 -0.72 -18.48
C VAL A 73 -6.75 -0.64 -17.32
N MET A 74 -5.89 -1.65 -17.20
CA MET A 74 -4.72 -1.56 -16.33
C MET A 74 -3.67 -0.66 -16.97
N SER A 75 -2.91 0.06 -16.17
CA SER A 75 -1.81 0.90 -16.64
C SER A 75 -0.53 0.57 -15.88
N ASP A 76 0.61 0.89 -16.48
CA ASP A 76 1.90 0.88 -15.79
C ASP A 76 2.01 2.08 -14.82
N TYR A 77 3.22 2.35 -14.33
CA TYR A 77 3.48 3.51 -13.48
C TYR A 77 2.95 4.82 -14.08
N ILE A 78 2.28 5.62 -13.24
CA ILE A 78 1.68 6.88 -13.64
C ILE A 78 2.75 7.95 -13.84
N SER A 79 2.77 8.56 -15.03
CA SER A 79 3.83 9.48 -15.45
C SER A 79 3.46 10.96 -15.37
N THR A 80 2.22 11.30 -14.96
CA THR A 80 1.82 12.70 -14.78
C THR A 80 1.07 12.92 -13.46
N LEU A 81 1.21 14.12 -12.88
CA LEU A 81 0.46 14.52 -11.69
C LEU A 81 -1.06 14.47 -11.91
N ASP A 82 -1.52 14.93 -13.07
CA ASP A 82 -2.95 15.01 -13.36
C ASP A 82 -3.58 13.61 -13.45
N ASP A 83 -2.86 12.60 -13.97
CA ASP A 83 -3.35 11.21 -13.98
C ASP A 83 -3.33 10.56 -12.59
N MET A 84 -2.62 11.15 -11.62
CA MET A 84 -2.69 10.74 -10.21
C MET A 84 -3.98 11.23 -9.52
N ARG A 85 -4.67 12.25 -10.05
CA ARG A 85 -5.83 12.87 -9.38
C ARG A 85 -6.97 11.88 -9.09
N PRO A 86 -7.43 11.03 -10.03
CA PRO A 86 -8.49 10.07 -9.75
C PRO A 86 -8.07 9.06 -8.67
N ILE A 87 -6.79 8.66 -8.68
CA ILE A 87 -6.22 7.70 -7.74
C ILE A 87 -6.21 8.27 -6.31
N VAL A 88 -5.74 9.51 -6.16
CA VAL A 88 -5.73 10.23 -4.89
C VAL A 88 -7.15 10.45 -4.36
N ARG A 89 -8.09 10.76 -5.26
CA ARG A 89 -9.51 10.93 -4.91
C ARG A 89 -10.11 9.62 -4.37
N ASP A 90 -9.88 8.50 -5.06
CA ASP A 90 -10.51 7.22 -4.70
C ASP A 90 -9.98 6.69 -3.36
N ILE A 91 -8.67 6.78 -3.10
CA ILE A 91 -8.13 6.38 -1.80
C ILE A 91 -8.59 7.31 -0.66
N ALA A 92 -8.76 8.61 -0.93
CA ALA A 92 -9.32 9.55 0.04
C ALA A 92 -10.79 9.25 0.36
N MET A 93 -11.60 8.90 -0.66
CA MET A 93 -12.98 8.43 -0.49
C MET A 93 -13.05 7.16 0.34
N PHE A 94 -12.21 6.17 0.02
CA PHE A 94 -12.13 4.91 0.74
C PHE A 94 -11.81 5.14 2.23
N HIS A 95 -10.77 5.92 2.51
CA HIS A 95 -10.37 6.28 3.87
C HIS A 95 -11.46 7.06 4.62
N ALA A 96 -12.02 8.12 4.03
CA ALA A 96 -13.02 8.95 4.70
C ALA A 96 -14.31 8.16 5.01
N ALA A 97 -14.78 7.34 4.07
CA ALA A 97 -15.95 6.50 4.29
C ALA A 97 -15.69 5.45 5.38
N SER A 98 -14.48 4.88 5.46
CA SER A 98 -14.14 3.89 6.48
C SER A 98 -14.27 4.43 7.91
N VAL A 99 -13.91 5.71 8.12
CA VAL A 99 -14.05 6.40 9.42
C VAL A 99 -15.51 6.53 9.82
N MET A 100 -16.39 6.81 8.85
CA MET A 100 -17.82 6.90 9.11
C MET A 100 -18.46 5.55 9.42
N VAL A 101 -18.02 4.49 8.73
CA VAL A 101 -18.49 3.12 9.01
C VAL A 101 -18.07 2.70 10.42
N GLU A 102 -16.82 2.94 10.82
CA GLU A 102 -16.34 2.63 12.17
C GLU A 102 -17.15 3.35 13.26
N GLY A 103 -17.47 4.64 13.05
CA GLY A 103 -18.29 5.40 13.98
C GLY A 103 -19.72 4.86 14.15
N SER A 104 -20.20 4.05 13.19
CA SER A 104 -21.54 3.43 13.21
C SER A 104 -21.55 1.95 13.62
N ASP A 105 -20.40 1.26 13.51
CA ASP A 105 -20.23 -0.15 13.83
C ASP A 105 -19.01 -0.34 14.77
N PRO A 106 -19.23 -0.52 16.09
CA PRO A 106 -18.15 -0.67 17.05
C PRO A 106 -17.34 -1.96 16.87
N THR A 107 -17.79 -2.89 16.01
CA THR A 107 -17.06 -4.12 15.68
C THR A 107 -16.13 -3.95 14.49
N PHE A 108 -16.26 -2.85 13.73
CA PHE A 108 -15.55 -2.63 12.46
C PHE A 108 -14.03 -2.67 12.63
N ALA A 109 -13.50 -1.85 13.54
CA ALA A 109 -12.05 -1.82 13.80
C ALA A 109 -11.50 -3.19 14.22
N ARG A 110 -12.24 -3.96 15.03
CA ARG A 110 -11.82 -5.31 15.44
C ARG A 110 -11.91 -6.33 14.30
N ARG A 111 -12.89 -6.20 13.39
CA ARG A 111 -13.03 -7.07 12.22
C ARG A 111 -11.82 -6.95 11.28
N TYR A 112 -11.26 -5.75 11.20
CA TYR A 112 -10.07 -5.42 10.41
C TYR A 112 -8.82 -5.24 11.28
N ALA A 113 -8.83 -5.73 12.52
CA ALA A 113 -7.62 -5.80 13.34
C ALA A 113 -6.79 -6.98 12.82
N TYR A 114 -5.78 -6.65 12.01
CA TYR A 114 -5.04 -7.64 11.25
C TYR A 114 -3.88 -8.20 12.06
N ALA A 115 -3.80 -9.53 12.22
CA ALA A 115 -2.64 -10.18 12.84
C ALA A 115 -1.47 -10.25 11.85
N MET A 116 -0.77 -9.13 11.64
CA MET A 116 0.30 -9.05 10.63
C MET A 116 1.50 -9.97 10.92
N GLY A 117 1.64 -10.49 12.14
CA GLY A 117 2.73 -11.40 12.52
C GLY A 117 2.80 -12.68 11.67
N ASP A 118 1.65 -13.29 11.36
CA ASP A 118 1.61 -14.52 10.55
C ASP A 118 1.97 -14.24 9.09
N LYS A 119 1.52 -13.09 8.56
CA LYS A 119 1.86 -12.66 7.20
C LYS A 119 3.30 -12.21 7.04
N TYR A 120 3.87 -11.51 8.03
CA TYR A 120 5.27 -11.11 7.99
C TYR A 120 6.16 -12.32 7.70
N SER A 121 5.86 -13.47 8.32
CA SER A 121 6.60 -14.72 8.13
C SER A 121 6.66 -15.18 6.65
N GLY A 122 5.64 -14.88 5.85
CA GLY A 122 5.64 -15.23 4.42
C GLY A 122 6.40 -14.24 3.53
N PHE A 123 6.70 -13.04 4.02
CA PHE A 123 7.54 -12.03 3.34
C PHE A 123 8.93 -11.88 3.98
N GLU A 124 9.17 -12.54 5.11
CA GLU A 124 10.38 -12.39 5.93
C GLU A 124 11.65 -12.70 5.15
N GLY A 125 11.65 -13.74 4.31
CA GLY A 125 12.78 -14.07 3.44
C GLY A 125 13.15 -12.92 2.50
N MET A 126 12.18 -12.40 1.76
CA MET A 126 12.34 -11.25 0.87
C MET A 126 12.82 -9.99 1.61
N ILE A 127 12.20 -9.68 2.75
CA ILE A 127 12.55 -8.49 3.56
C ILE A 127 14.00 -8.62 4.06
N ASN A 128 14.35 -9.74 4.67
CA ASN A 128 15.70 -9.98 5.20
C ASN A 128 16.76 -9.95 4.09
N LYS A 129 16.48 -10.57 2.94
CA LYS A 129 17.36 -10.49 1.76
C LYS A 129 17.55 -9.05 1.30
N SER A 130 16.47 -8.29 1.20
CA SER A 130 16.51 -6.88 0.76
C SER A 130 17.37 -6.02 1.68
N PHE A 131 17.26 -6.18 2.99
CA PHE A 131 18.15 -5.49 3.94
C PHE A 131 19.59 -6.01 3.88
N GLY A 132 19.79 -7.31 3.64
CA GLY A 132 21.11 -7.88 3.35
C GLY A 132 21.77 -7.28 2.11
N ASP A 133 21.00 -7.01 1.05
CA ASP A 133 21.49 -6.35 -0.16
C ASP A 133 21.87 -4.88 0.11
N LEU A 134 21.13 -4.18 0.98
CA LEU A 134 21.54 -2.85 1.45
C LEU A 134 22.84 -2.92 2.25
N GLN A 135 23.02 -3.91 3.12
CA GLN A 135 24.29 -4.11 3.84
C GLN A 135 25.44 -4.38 2.87
N GLN A 136 25.23 -5.22 1.85
CA GLN A 136 26.20 -5.46 0.79
C GLN A 136 26.57 -4.17 0.05
N LEU A 137 25.59 -3.30 -0.22
CA LEU A 137 25.83 -1.99 -0.83
C LEU A 137 26.77 -1.13 0.02
N THR A 138 26.54 -1.09 1.35
CA THR A 138 27.41 -0.34 2.28
C THR A 138 28.83 -0.88 2.40
N ALA A 139 29.00 -2.20 2.27
CA ALA A 139 30.30 -2.85 2.33
C ALA A 139 31.09 -2.70 1.01
N THR A 140 30.38 -2.62 -0.12
CA THR A 140 30.99 -2.62 -1.46
C THR A 140 31.40 -1.21 -1.89
N PHE A 141 30.60 -0.19 -1.56
CA PHE A 141 30.76 1.16 -2.10
C PHE A 141 31.09 2.17 -0.98
N PRO A 142 32.28 2.80 -1.01
CA PRO A 142 32.71 3.72 0.04
C PRO A 142 31.74 4.86 0.35
N GLU A 143 31.02 5.36 -0.66
CA GLU A 143 30.01 6.41 -0.48
C GLU A 143 28.83 5.97 0.40
N PHE A 144 28.55 4.67 0.50
CA PHE A 144 27.49 4.11 1.36
C PHE A 144 27.97 3.65 2.74
N ALA A 145 29.29 3.63 3.00
CA ALA A 145 29.85 3.04 4.21
C ALA A 145 29.28 3.62 5.52
N HIS A 146 28.89 4.90 5.51
CA HIS A 146 28.33 5.58 6.66
C HIS A 146 26.90 5.14 7.03
N PHE A 147 26.19 4.43 6.14
CA PHE A 147 24.86 3.86 6.40
C PHE A 147 24.90 2.48 7.09
N ALA A 148 26.06 1.80 7.12
CA ALA A 148 26.16 0.41 7.59
C ALA A 148 25.61 0.22 9.01
N LYS A 149 26.13 0.99 9.97
CA LYS A 149 25.69 0.90 11.38
C LYS A 149 24.22 1.31 11.60
N PRO A 150 23.73 2.43 11.03
CA PRO A 150 22.30 2.75 11.11
C PRO A 150 21.38 1.68 10.53
N LEU A 151 21.74 1.09 9.38
CA LEU A 151 20.95 0.01 8.77
C LEU A 151 20.98 -1.27 9.59
N GLU A 152 22.14 -1.62 10.16
CA GLU A 152 22.29 -2.79 11.04
C GLU A 152 21.37 -2.65 12.26
N LYS A 153 21.42 -1.49 12.92
CA LYS A 153 20.55 -1.20 14.06
C LYS A 153 19.06 -1.24 13.70
N PHE A 154 18.68 -0.67 12.56
CA PHE A 154 17.28 -0.72 12.11
C PHE A 154 16.82 -2.16 11.86
N GLN A 155 17.70 -3.01 11.34
CA GLN A 155 17.40 -4.41 11.03
C GLN A 155 17.18 -5.25 12.31
N GLU A 156 17.82 -4.93 13.43
CA GLU A 156 17.72 -5.67 14.71
C GLU A 156 16.27 -5.80 15.21
N ASN A 157 15.44 -4.76 15.03
CA ASN A 157 14.04 -4.73 15.49
C ASN A 157 13.03 -4.69 14.33
N LEU A 158 13.47 -5.00 13.10
CA LEU A 158 12.66 -4.81 11.89
C LEU A 158 11.33 -5.54 11.93
N ARG A 159 11.32 -6.78 12.42
CA ARG A 159 10.12 -7.62 12.48
C ARG A 159 9.08 -7.02 13.42
N GLU A 160 9.47 -6.73 14.65
CA GLU A 160 8.59 -6.15 15.67
C GLU A 160 8.11 -4.76 15.25
N PHE A 161 9.01 -3.94 14.69
CA PHE A 161 8.66 -2.66 14.10
C PHE A 161 7.59 -2.82 13.02
N TYR A 162 7.83 -3.67 12.01
CA TYR A 162 6.92 -3.87 10.88
C TYR A 162 5.54 -4.34 11.34
N ILE A 163 5.49 -5.32 12.25
CA ILE A 163 4.21 -5.81 12.80
C ILE A 163 3.46 -4.69 13.52
N SER A 164 4.16 -3.88 14.32
CA SER A 164 3.54 -2.79 15.10
C SER A 164 2.94 -1.67 14.24
N LEU A 165 3.39 -1.50 12.99
CA LEU A 165 2.85 -0.50 12.08
C LEU A 165 1.38 -0.76 11.74
N TYR A 166 0.95 -2.02 11.78
CA TYR A 166 -0.42 -2.43 11.45
C TYR A 166 -1.35 -2.49 12.66
N ASP A 167 -0.82 -2.25 13.87
CA ASP A 167 -1.68 -1.97 15.01
C ASP A 167 -2.41 -0.63 14.79
N PRO A 168 -3.60 -0.44 15.38
CA PRO A 168 -4.27 0.85 15.35
C PRO A 168 -3.38 1.95 15.93
N SER A 169 -3.11 2.98 15.12
CA SER A 169 -2.34 4.15 15.53
C SER A 169 -3.02 4.83 16.71
N LYS A 170 -2.20 5.21 17.69
CA LYS A 170 -2.64 5.99 18.87
C LYS A 170 -2.41 7.48 18.68
N THR A 171 -1.81 7.87 17.57
CA THR A 171 -1.28 9.22 17.36
C THR A 171 -1.95 9.97 16.21
N TYR A 172 -2.75 9.28 15.40
CA TYR A 172 -3.48 9.85 14.28
C TYR A 172 -4.83 9.13 14.08
N GLN A 173 -5.75 9.73 13.30
CA GLN A 173 -7.03 9.12 12.97
C GLN A 173 -6.80 7.86 12.12
N ASN A 174 -7.16 6.69 12.66
CA ASN A 174 -7.12 5.44 11.92
C ASN A 174 -8.17 5.45 10.81
N VAL A 175 -7.86 4.72 9.75
CA VAL A 175 -8.70 4.44 8.60
C VAL A 175 -8.62 2.94 8.29
N LEU A 176 -9.54 2.44 7.48
CA LEU A 176 -9.33 1.17 6.82
C LEU A 176 -8.38 1.43 5.64
N ILE A 177 -7.17 0.91 5.72
CA ILE A 177 -6.24 0.94 4.58
C ILE A 177 -6.63 -0.15 3.58
N HIS A 178 -6.33 0.08 2.31
CA HIS A 178 -6.32 -0.92 1.25
C HIS A 178 -5.21 -1.95 1.50
N GLY A 179 -4.01 -1.47 1.84
CA GLY A 179 -2.86 -2.27 2.22
C GLY A 179 -2.09 -2.89 1.06
N ASP A 180 -2.74 -3.16 -0.08
CA ASP A 180 -2.12 -3.62 -1.34
C ASP A 180 -2.22 -2.58 -2.47
N PHE A 181 -1.96 -1.31 -2.13
CA PHE A 181 -2.30 -0.18 -3.00
C PHE A 181 -1.21 0.11 -4.04
N HIS A 182 -1.22 -0.63 -5.14
CA HIS A 182 -0.21 -0.49 -6.21
C HIS A 182 -0.83 -0.48 -7.61
N PHE A 183 -0.09 -0.02 -8.62
CA PHE A 183 -0.59 0.19 -9.99
C PHE A 183 -1.28 -1.04 -10.63
N LYS A 184 -0.86 -2.28 -10.29
CA LYS A 184 -1.48 -3.52 -10.79
C LYS A 184 -2.86 -3.84 -10.18
N ASN A 185 -3.22 -3.20 -9.07
CA ASN A 185 -4.50 -3.39 -8.39
C ASN A 185 -5.47 -2.24 -8.71
N MET A 186 -5.31 -1.65 -9.89
CA MET A 186 -6.05 -0.49 -10.32
C MET A 186 -6.47 -0.63 -11.78
N LEU A 187 -7.68 -0.16 -12.07
CA LEU A 187 -8.16 -0.01 -13.43
C LEU A 187 -8.56 1.43 -13.68
N HIS A 188 -8.26 1.93 -14.88
CA HIS A 188 -8.46 3.32 -15.26
C HIS A 188 -9.46 3.46 -16.41
N LYS A 189 -10.17 4.58 -16.39
CA LYS A 189 -10.85 5.13 -17.56
C LYS A 189 -9.97 6.15 -18.23
N ILE A 190 -9.79 6.00 -19.54
CA ILE A 190 -8.95 6.89 -20.34
C ILE A 190 -9.83 7.61 -21.36
N ASN A 191 -9.69 8.93 -21.46
CA ASN A 191 -10.40 9.73 -22.47
C ASN A 191 -9.67 9.74 -23.82
N ASP A 192 -10.24 10.41 -24.82
CA ASP A 192 -9.67 10.50 -26.17
C ASP A 192 -8.30 11.20 -26.23
N GLU A 193 -7.94 11.96 -25.19
CA GLU A 193 -6.63 12.63 -25.04
C GLU A 193 -5.59 11.76 -24.31
N GLY A 194 -5.94 10.51 -23.95
CA GLY A 194 -5.05 9.62 -23.21
C GLY A 194 -4.98 9.91 -21.71
N ARG A 195 -5.87 10.74 -21.15
CA ARG A 195 -5.87 11.14 -19.74
C ARG A 195 -6.71 10.20 -18.88
N HIS A 196 -6.23 9.93 -17.67
CA HIS A 196 -6.98 9.14 -16.69
C HIS A 196 -8.11 10.01 -16.13
N THR A 197 -9.34 9.63 -16.40
CA THR A 197 -10.54 10.34 -15.96
C THR A 197 -11.20 9.71 -14.74
N ASP A 198 -10.93 8.42 -14.50
CA ASP A 198 -11.50 7.67 -13.39
C ASP A 198 -10.63 6.47 -13.04
N THR A 199 -10.77 5.98 -11.81
CA THR A 199 -10.06 4.80 -11.31
C THR A 199 -11.01 3.87 -10.55
N ILE A 200 -10.71 2.57 -10.57
CA ILE A 200 -11.30 1.57 -9.69
C ILE A 200 -10.14 0.87 -8.98
N LEU A 201 -10.22 0.79 -7.64
CA LEU A 201 -9.30 0.01 -6.83
C LEU A 201 -9.81 -1.44 -6.73
N LEU A 202 -8.89 -2.41 -6.79
CA LEU A 202 -9.15 -3.84 -6.78
C LEU A 202 -8.32 -4.55 -5.70
N ASP A 203 -8.70 -5.79 -5.37
CA ASP A 203 -8.00 -6.67 -4.44
C ASP A 203 -7.86 -6.14 -3.00
N TYR A 204 -9.00 -6.06 -2.31
CA TYR A 204 -9.11 -5.58 -0.92
C TYR A 204 -8.78 -6.67 0.12
N GLN A 205 -7.97 -7.66 -0.23
CA GLN A 205 -7.75 -8.85 0.62
C GLN A 205 -6.90 -8.59 1.87
N ILE A 206 -6.15 -7.48 1.91
CA ILE A 206 -5.24 -7.13 3.02
C ILE A 206 -5.63 -5.85 3.75
N CYS A 207 -6.89 -5.45 3.65
CA CYS A 207 -7.41 -4.30 4.37
C CYS A 207 -7.21 -4.42 5.89
N CYS A 208 -6.76 -3.33 6.51
CA CYS A 208 -6.41 -3.29 7.93
C CYS A 208 -6.83 -1.95 8.54
N TRP A 209 -7.29 -1.96 9.80
CA TRP A 209 -7.62 -0.74 10.51
C TRP A 209 -6.38 -0.14 11.18
N THR A 210 -5.76 0.85 10.55
CA THR A 210 -4.50 1.46 11.03
C THR A 210 -4.30 2.88 10.46
N SER A 211 -3.08 3.42 10.56
CA SER A 211 -2.71 4.73 10.03
C SER A 211 -2.82 4.78 8.50
N PRO A 212 -3.37 5.87 7.91
CA PRO A 212 -3.37 6.06 6.46
C PRO A 212 -1.97 6.18 5.86
N ALA A 213 -0.94 6.37 6.70
CA ALA A 213 0.45 6.48 6.25
C ALA A 213 0.91 5.28 5.41
N ILE A 214 0.40 4.07 5.69
CA ILE A 214 0.73 2.86 4.91
C ILE A 214 0.32 3.05 3.44
N ASP A 215 -0.95 3.35 3.17
CA ASP A 215 -1.43 3.57 1.81
C ASP A 215 -0.85 4.83 1.18
N LEU A 216 -0.49 5.85 1.96
CA LEU A 216 0.18 7.03 1.42
C LEU A 216 1.62 6.75 0.98
N TYR A 217 2.33 5.82 1.62
CA TYR A 217 3.62 5.37 1.12
C TYR A 217 3.47 4.51 -0.13
N TYR A 218 2.47 3.63 -0.17
CA TYR A 218 2.09 2.93 -1.40
C TYR A 218 1.74 3.90 -2.55
N LEU A 219 0.95 4.94 -2.28
CA LEU A 219 0.58 5.99 -3.24
C LEU A 219 1.81 6.67 -3.86
N LEU A 220 2.88 6.84 -3.07
CA LEU A 220 4.10 7.49 -3.52
C LEU A 220 5.07 6.52 -4.19
N ASP A 221 5.17 5.28 -3.71
CA ASP A 221 6.26 4.36 -4.05
C ASP A 221 5.88 3.32 -5.09
N MET A 222 4.59 3.00 -5.21
CA MET A 222 4.10 1.84 -5.95
C MET A 222 3.09 2.21 -7.03
N ILE A 223 2.91 3.50 -7.33
CA ILE A 223 1.95 3.98 -8.33
C ILE A 223 2.61 4.94 -9.34
N PRO A 224 3.24 6.06 -8.92
CA PRO A 224 3.85 6.96 -9.87
C PRO A 224 5.23 6.49 -10.34
N THR A 225 5.69 7.06 -11.43
CA THR A 225 7.11 7.08 -11.79
C THR A 225 7.94 7.80 -10.73
N GLN A 226 9.24 7.49 -10.64
CA GLN A 226 10.13 8.18 -9.70
C GLN A 226 10.17 9.69 -9.97
N GLU A 227 10.12 10.12 -11.23
CA GLU A 227 10.10 11.54 -11.61
C GLU A 227 8.86 12.28 -11.06
N VAL A 228 7.67 11.69 -11.17
CA VAL A 228 6.45 12.28 -10.59
C VAL A 228 6.56 12.34 -9.07
N LYS A 229 7.07 11.28 -8.42
CA LYS A 229 7.29 11.28 -6.97
C LYS A 229 8.24 12.41 -6.56
N ASP A 230 9.40 12.52 -7.19
CA ASP A 230 10.43 13.50 -6.84
C ASP A 230 9.93 14.94 -6.98
N ASN A 231 9.16 15.21 -8.04
CA ASN A 231 8.67 16.56 -8.33
C ASN A 231 7.38 16.92 -7.57
N HIS A 232 6.54 15.93 -7.21
CA HIS A 232 5.18 16.17 -6.72
C HIS A 232 4.81 15.47 -5.41
N ARG A 233 5.76 14.84 -4.69
CA ARG A 233 5.48 14.17 -3.40
C ARG A 233 4.63 15.01 -2.46
N ALA A 234 5.05 16.25 -2.19
CA ALA A 234 4.36 17.12 -1.25
C ALA A 234 2.95 17.50 -1.75
N GLU A 235 2.81 17.68 -3.07
CA GLU A 235 1.54 18.01 -3.72
C GLU A 235 0.56 16.85 -3.67
N LEU A 236 1.02 15.61 -3.92
CA LEU A 236 0.18 14.40 -3.80
C LEU A 236 -0.36 14.20 -2.38
N ILE A 237 0.49 14.35 -1.36
CA ILE A 237 0.06 14.26 0.05
C ILE A 237 -0.92 15.40 0.39
N TYR A 238 -0.67 16.61 -0.11
CA TYR A 238 -1.56 17.73 0.11
C TYR A 238 -2.92 17.53 -0.58
N MET A 239 -2.95 17.03 -1.81
CA MET A 239 -4.17 16.70 -2.53
C MET A 239 -4.98 15.65 -1.78
N TYR A 240 -4.34 14.57 -1.30
CA TYR A 240 -5.00 13.58 -0.45
C TYR A 240 -5.60 14.22 0.80
N TYR A 241 -4.82 15.04 1.51
CA TYR A 241 -5.25 15.72 2.73
C TYR A 241 -6.48 16.61 2.49
N GLN A 242 -6.46 17.40 1.41
CA GLN A 242 -7.58 18.27 1.05
C GLN A 242 -8.84 17.46 0.80
N GLN A 243 -8.76 16.41 -0.01
CA GLN A 243 -9.90 15.55 -0.32
C GLN A 243 -10.42 14.84 0.92
N TYR A 244 -9.54 14.17 1.67
CA TYR A 244 -9.91 13.43 2.88
C TYR A 244 -10.61 14.31 3.91
N THR A 245 -10.07 15.51 4.18
CA THR A 245 -10.66 16.42 5.17
C THR A 245 -11.95 17.10 4.68
N ASP A 246 -12.12 17.35 3.38
CA ASP A 246 -13.39 17.81 2.80
C ASP A 246 -14.47 16.72 2.93
N LEU A 247 -14.13 15.49 2.55
CA LEU A 247 -15.03 14.33 2.64
C LEU A 247 -15.51 14.09 4.07
N LEU A 248 -14.60 14.11 5.07
CA LEU A 248 -15.00 13.98 6.47
C LEU A 248 -15.99 15.07 6.92
N LYS A 249 -15.81 16.32 6.47
CA LYS A 249 -16.75 17.42 6.80
C LYS A 249 -18.11 17.18 6.17
N ARG A 250 -18.14 16.82 4.89
CA ARG A 250 -19.37 16.59 4.13
C ARG A 250 -20.14 15.38 4.63
N LEU A 251 -19.43 14.33 5.06
CA LEU A 251 -20.01 13.14 5.69
C LEU A 251 -20.48 13.39 7.14
N GLY A 252 -20.21 14.57 7.70
CA GLY A 252 -20.65 14.92 9.06
C GLY A 252 -19.84 14.26 10.18
N PHE A 253 -18.56 13.99 9.95
CA PHE A 253 -17.68 13.43 10.98
C PHE A 253 -17.61 14.35 12.21
N LEU A 254 -17.95 13.81 13.38
CA LEU A 254 -18.00 14.57 14.64
C LEU A 254 -16.66 14.59 15.40
N GLY A 255 -15.70 13.78 14.98
CA GLY A 255 -14.37 13.71 15.61
C GLY A 255 -13.45 14.86 15.18
N LYS A 256 -12.23 14.85 15.73
CA LYS A 256 -11.21 15.84 15.35
C LYS A 256 -10.68 15.50 13.96
N ILE A 257 -10.96 16.36 12.98
CA ILE A 257 -10.31 16.29 11.66
C ILE A 257 -8.83 16.65 11.84
N PRO A 258 -7.88 15.78 11.46
CA PRO A 258 -6.46 16.07 11.61
C PRO A 258 -6.01 17.26 10.77
N THR A 259 -4.96 17.94 11.23
CA THR A 259 -4.31 19.00 10.45
C THR A 259 -3.29 18.42 9.47
N MET A 260 -2.88 19.21 8.47
CA MET A 260 -1.80 18.82 7.56
C MET A 260 -0.49 18.53 8.32
N LEU A 261 -0.24 19.28 9.41
CA LEU A 261 0.92 19.04 10.26
C LEU A 261 0.81 17.71 11.00
N ASP A 262 -0.37 17.37 11.53
CA ASP A 262 -0.61 16.05 12.16
C ASP A 262 -0.30 14.91 11.18
N LEU A 263 -0.72 15.05 9.91
CA LEU A 263 -0.46 14.05 8.86
C LEU A 263 1.03 13.92 8.55
N GLN A 264 1.75 15.05 8.43
CA GLN A 264 3.19 15.04 8.19
C GLN A 264 3.97 14.41 9.34
N ILE A 265 3.58 14.67 10.59
CA ILE A 265 4.17 14.02 11.76
C ILE A 265 3.89 12.51 11.72
N GLU A 266 2.68 12.10 11.34
CA GLU A 266 2.33 10.68 11.24
C GLU A 266 3.12 9.97 10.14
N LEU A 267 3.25 10.58 8.95
CA LEU A 267 4.14 10.08 7.90
C LEU A 267 5.55 9.91 8.44
N LEU A 268 6.10 10.89 9.15
CA LEU A 268 7.44 10.80 9.74
C LEU A 268 7.57 9.64 10.75
N ARG A 269 6.56 9.38 11.58
CA ARG A 269 6.53 8.21 12.50
C ARG A 269 6.56 6.89 11.73
N TYR A 270 5.91 6.85 10.58
CA TYR A 270 5.84 5.67 9.71
C TYR A 270 6.96 5.63 8.66
N ALA A 271 7.94 6.55 8.68
CA ALA A 271 8.98 6.62 7.65
C ALA A 271 9.84 5.35 7.53
N GLY A 272 9.93 4.54 8.58
CA GLY A 272 10.58 3.24 8.52
C GLY A 272 9.87 2.26 7.57
N PHE A 273 8.56 2.40 7.37
CA PHE A 273 7.82 1.63 6.37
C PHE A 273 8.23 2.01 4.95
N GLU A 274 8.40 3.31 4.68
CA GLU A 274 8.92 3.78 3.39
C GLU A 274 10.33 3.25 3.13
N LEU A 275 11.18 3.17 4.15
CA LEU A 275 12.49 2.54 4.02
C LEU A 275 12.36 1.06 3.62
N VAL A 276 11.41 0.30 4.19
CA VAL A 276 11.14 -1.08 3.77
C VAL A 276 10.69 -1.14 2.31
N HIS A 277 9.84 -0.23 1.85
CA HIS A 277 9.47 -0.13 0.44
C HIS A 277 10.68 0.09 -0.47
N TYR A 278 11.59 1.00 -0.10
CA TYR A 278 12.81 1.20 -0.85
C TYR A 278 13.73 -0.02 -0.83
N ALA A 279 13.90 -0.68 0.31
CA ALA A 279 14.72 -1.88 0.41
C ALA A 279 14.18 -2.97 -0.53
N VAL A 280 12.86 -3.21 -0.49
CA VAL A 280 12.21 -4.35 -1.15
C VAL A 280 11.90 -4.08 -2.63
N PHE A 281 11.28 -2.95 -2.95
CA PHE A 281 10.64 -2.76 -4.26
C PHE A 281 11.42 -1.82 -5.21
N SER A 282 12.34 -1.00 -4.69
CA SER A 282 13.02 -0.01 -5.55
C SER A 282 13.88 -0.68 -6.63
N SER A 283 14.47 -1.83 -6.33
CA SER A 283 15.29 -2.61 -7.26
C SER A 283 14.44 -3.13 -8.44
N MET A 284 13.17 -3.47 -8.20
CA MET A 284 12.24 -3.98 -9.22
C MET A 284 11.95 -2.95 -10.33
N ARG A 285 12.13 -1.65 -10.06
CA ARG A 285 11.99 -0.59 -11.08
C ARG A 285 13.09 -0.64 -12.14
N TYR A 286 14.18 -1.36 -11.86
CA TYR A 286 15.35 -1.48 -12.73
C TYR A 286 15.52 -2.91 -13.27
N MET A 287 14.56 -3.80 -13.02
CA MET A 287 14.55 -5.18 -13.48
C MET A 287 13.47 -5.41 -14.53
N ASP A 288 13.67 -6.42 -15.38
CA ASP A 288 12.58 -6.96 -16.20
C ASP A 288 11.62 -7.74 -15.29
N GLN A 289 10.46 -7.13 -15.00
CA GLN A 289 9.45 -7.73 -14.12
C GLN A 289 8.89 -9.06 -14.66
N SER A 290 8.97 -9.31 -15.98
CA SER A 290 8.48 -10.55 -16.57
C SER A 290 9.41 -11.75 -16.31
N ALA A 291 10.65 -11.47 -15.92
CA ALA A 291 11.68 -12.47 -15.64
C ALA A 291 11.84 -12.80 -14.14
N ILE A 292 11.09 -12.12 -13.25
CA ILE A 292 11.20 -12.32 -11.80
C ILE A 292 10.42 -13.57 -11.39
N ASP A 293 11.13 -14.55 -10.83
CA ASP A 293 10.52 -15.67 -10.13
C ASP A 293 9.98 -15.19 -8.78
N ILE A 294 8.65 -15.04 -8.69
CA ILE A 294 7.99 -14.53 -7.49
C ILE A 294 8.24 -15.45 -6.28
N GLU A 295 8.33 -16.76 -6.48
CA GLU A 295 8.52 -17.69 -5.35
C GLU A 295 9.95 -17.61 -4.80
N ALA A 296 10.95 -17.59 -5.68
CA ALA A 296 12.34 -17.37 -5.28
C ALA A 296 12.51 -15.99 -4.62
N MET A 297 11.82 -14.97 -5.13
CA MET A 297 11.83 -13.63 -4.53
C MET A 297 11.29 -13.62 -3.11
N LEU A 298 10.11 -14.24 -2.88
CA LEU A 298 9.48 -14.30 -1.54
C LEU A 298 10.37 -15.02 -0.53
N LYS A 299 11.11 -16.04 -0.98
CA LYS A 299 12.10 -16.77 -0.16
C LYS A 299 13.41 -16.01 0.06
N GLY A 300 13.64 -14.92 -0.65
CA GLY A 300 14.90 -14.17 -0.59
C GLY A 300 16.07 -14.85 -1.32
N GLU A 301 15.78 -15.68 -2.31
CA GLU A 301 16.77 -16.48 -3.07
C GLU A 301 17.26 -15.77 -4.35
N ILE A 302 16.69 -14.60 -4.67
CA ILE A 302 17.11 -13.78 -5.81
C ILE A 302 18.18 -12.80 -5.36
N ASP A 303 19.35 -12.86 -6.00
CA ASP A 303 20.35 -11.81 -5.88
C ASP A 303 19.87 -10.54 -6.57
N ASN A 304 20.12 -9.38 -5.97
CA ASN A 304 19.77 -8.10 -6.56
C ASN A 304 20.71 -7.77 -7.75
N PRO A 305 20.25 -7.89 -9.02
CA PRO A 305 21.11 -7.67 -10.18
C PRO A 305 21.46 -6.18 -10.39
N VAL A 306 20.81 -5.26 -9.68
CA VAL A 306 20.92 -3.82 -9.92
C VAL A 306 21.80 -3.08 -8.91
N LEU A 307 22.49 -3.79 -8.01
CA LEU A 307 23.43 -3.17 -7.06
C LEU A 307 24.53 -2.33 -7.73
N ASN A 308 24.95 -2.71 -8.95
CA ASN A 308 25.94 -1.96 -9.74
C ASN A 308 25.32 -0.88 -10.64
N ASN A 309 23.99 -0.81 -10.76
CA ASN A 309 23.32 0.16 -11.61
C ASN A 309 23.50 1.59 -11.06
N ALA A 310 23.96 2.51 -11.89
CA ALA A 310 24.29 3.87 -11.46
C ALA A 310 23.07 4.68 -10.99
N GLU A 311 21.93 4.54 -11.67
CA GLU A 311 20.69 5.24 -11.30
C GLU A 311 20.10 4.66 -10.01
N PHE A 312 20.11 3.33 -9.86
CA PHE A 312 19.73 2.68 -8.61
C PHE A 312 20.57 3.17 -7.43
N LYS A 313 21.90 3.20 -7.56
CA LYS A 313 22.79 3.70 -6.51
C LYS A 313 22.50 5.17 -6.18
N LYS A 314 22.32 6.02 -7.20
CA LYS A 314 22.00 7.43 -6.99
C LYS A 314 20.68 7.62 -6.23
N LEU A 315 19.65 6.84 -6.58
CA LEU A 315 18.38 6.81 -5.88
C LEU A 315 18.56 6.39 -4.42
N MET A 316 19.20 5.23 -4.20
CA MET A 316 19.40 4.68 -2.86
C MET A 316 20.23 5.59 -1.98
N HIS A 317 21.28 6.22 -2.51
CA HIS A 317 22.08 7.17 -1.74
C HIS A 317 21.24 8.37 -1.30
N THR A 318 20.47 8.97 -2.23
CA THR A 318 19.58 10.10 -1.93
C THR A 318 18.59 9.76 -0.82
N GLU A 319 17.94 8.61 -0.92
CA GLU A 319 16.87 8.23 0.00
C GLU A 319 17.40 7.75 1.36
N LEU A 320 18.49 6.98 1.39
CA LEU A 320 19.15 6.61 2.64
C LEU A 320 19.69 7.84 3.38
N THR A 321 20.25 8.83 2.66
CA THR A 321 20.62 10.12 3.26
C THR A 321 19.40 10.81 3.88
N ARG A 322 18.26 10.84 3.17
CA ARG A 322 17.03 11.43 3.69
C ARG A 322 16.54 10.71 4.96
N PHE A 323 16.46 9.38 4.95
CA PHE A 323 16.06 8.59 6.12
C PHE A 323 17.02 8.75 7.30
N LEU A 324 18.32 8.88 7.03
CA LEU A 324 19.31 9.17 8.07
C LEU A 324 19.05 10.55 8.71
N HIS A 325 18.87 11.60 7.90
CA HIS A 325 18.66 12.96 8.37
C HIS A 325 17.30 13.18 9.07
N GLN A 326 16.29 12.38 8.69
CA GLN A 326 14.99 12.36 9.37
C GLN A 326 15.02 11.60 10.71
N GLY A 327 16.12 10.89 11.01
CA GLY A 327 16.26 10.07 12.20
C GLY A 327 15.63 8.67 12.08
N THR A 328 15.02 8.33 10.94
CA THR A 328 14.35 7.05 10.68
C THR A 328 15.27 5.85 10.89
N LEU A 329 16.52 5.94 10.43
CA LEU A 329 17.52 4.89 10.60
C LEU A 329 18.10 4.83 12.03
N SER A 330 17.80 5.81 12.88
CA SER A 330 18.33 5.90 14.25
C SER A 330 17.26 5.63 15.32
N SER A 331 15.98 5.69 14.93
CA SER A 331 14.81 5.68 15.82
C SER A 331 14.26 4.29 16.15
N VAL A 332 14.72 3.25 15.46
CA VAL A 332 14.30 1.86 15.66
C VAL A 332 15.31 1.09 16.49
#